data_AF-A0A373A5A0-F1
#
_entry.id   AF-A0A373A5A0-F1
#
_cell.length_a   1.000
_cell.length_b   1.000
_cell.length_c   1.000
_cell.angle_alpha   90.00
_cell.angle_beta   90.00
_cell.angle_gamma   90.00
#
_symmetry.space_group_name_H-M   'P 1'
#
loop_
_entity.id
_entity.type
_entity.pdbx_description
1 polymer ?
#
loop_
_entity_poly.entity_id
_entity_poly.type
_entity_poly.pdbx_seq_one_letter_code
_entity_poly.pdbx_strand_id
1 'polypeptide(L)' 'MVCDTDFEVDEAWERGEVTECAACGQEHEVVEKSEAGVRLDLAPEVEEDWGE' A
#
# COMPACT_ATOMS: atom_id res chain seq x y z
N MET A 1 3.60 -9.01 4.90
CA MET A 1 4.41 -7.82 5.25
C MET A 1 5.85 -8.13 4.94
N VAL A 2 6.52 -7.27 4.16
CA VAL A 2 7.90 -7.53 3.66
C VAL A 2 8.97 -7.23 4.71
N CYS A 3 8.68 -6.33 5.65
CA CYS A 3 9.50 -6.03 6.82
C CYS A 3 8.64 -6.02 8.09
N ASP A 4 9.29 -5.91 9.26
CA ASP A 4 8.64 -5.90 10.58
C ASP A 4 8.39 -4.49 11.11
N THR A 5 8.44 -3.48 10.23
CA THR A 5 8.21 -2.08 10.62
C THR A 5 6.73 -1.73 10.55
N ASP A 6 6.24 -1.05 11.59
CA ASP A 6 4.89 -0.52 11.63
C ASP A 6 4.65 0.53 10.54
N PHE A 7 3.45 0.53 9.96
CA PHE A 7 3.01 1.58 9.05
C PHE A 7 2.31 2.69 9.84
N GLU A 8 2.72 3.93 9.58
CA GLU A 8 1.94 5.10 9.98
C GLU A 8 0.73 5.20 9.04
N VAL A 9 -0.44 4.89 9.57
CA VAL A 9 -1.69 4.91 8.79
C VAL A 9 -2.21 6.34 8.69
N ASP A 10 -2.37 6.84 7.46
CA ASP A 10 -3.03 8.12 7.21
C ASP A 10 -4.56 7.94 7.17
N GLU A 11 -5.28 8.92 7.72
CA GLU A 11 -6.74 8.95 7.70
C GLU A 11 -7.31 9.25 6.31
N ALA A 12 -6.54 9.96 5.47
CA ALA A 12 -6.92 10.31 4.12
C ALA A 12 -6.79 9.14 3.12
N TRP A 13 -6.18 8.02 3.52
CA TRP A 13 -6.00 6.88 2.62
C TRP A 13 -7.31 6.29 2.14
N GLU A 14 -7.35 5.99 0.84
CA GLU A 14 -8.48 5.38 0.17
C GLU A 14 -8.11 3.98 -0.36
N ARG A 15 -9.11 3.13 -0.56
CA ARG A 15 -8.89 1.81 -1.17
C ARG A 15 -8.35 1.98 -2.59
N GLY A 16 -7.28 1.26 -2.92
CA GLY A 16 -6.56 1.34 -4.19
C GLY A 16 -5.42 2.35 -4.21
N GLU A 17 -5.22 3.09 -3.11
CA GLU A 17 -4.04 3.95 -2.98
C GLU A 17 -2.78 3.10 -2.75
N VAL A 18 -1.69 3.50 -3.43
CA VAL A 18 -0.37 2.88 -3.27
C VAL A 18 0.49 3.78 -2.38
N THR A 19 1.11 3.16 -1.38
CA THR A 19 2.01 3.82 -0.42
C THR A 19 3.33 3.05 -0.30
N GLU A 20 4.42 3.74 0.00
CA GLU A 20 5.75 3.16 0.13
C GLU A 20 6.11 2.98 1.61
N CYS A 21 6.63 1.80 1.98
CA CYS A 21 7.17 1.59 3.31
C CYS A 21 8.49 2.36 3.48
N ALA A 22 8.52 3.37 4.36
CA ALA A 22 9.71 4.19 4.61
C ALA A 22 10.93 3.40 5.12
N ALA A 23 10.74 2.18 5.62
CA ALA A 23 11.82 1.35 6.16
C ALA A 23 12.49 0.44 5.12
N CYS A 24 11.73 -0.16 4.20
CA CYS A 24 12.25 -1.10 3.21
C CYS A 24 12.06 -0.66 1.76
N GLY A 25 11.37 0.45 1.51
CA GLY A 25 11.06 0.97 0.17
C GLY A 25 10.04 0.14 -0.61
N GLN A 26 9.40 -0.86 0.01
CA GLN A 26 8.40 -1.68 -0.68
C GLN A 26 7.08 -0.93 -0.81
N GLU A 27 6.55 -0.90 -2.03
CA GLU A 27 5.22 -0.39 -2.33
C GLU A 27 4.13 -1.38 -1.90
N HIS A 28 3.09 -0.84 -1.28
CA HIS A 28 1.92 -1.58 -0.79
C HIS A 28 0.64 -0.86 -1.22
N GLU A 29 -0.40 -1.61 -1.57
CA GLU A 29 -1.72 -1.06 -1.90
C GLU A 29 -2.68 -1.20 -0.72
N VAL A 30 -3.47 -0.16 -0.46
CA VAL A 30 -4.60 -0.18 0.47
C VAL A 30 -5.73 -1.02 -0.12
N VAL A 31 -5.82 -2.29 0.28
CA VAL A 31 -6.89 -3.19 -0.19
C VAL A 31 -8.19 -3.04 0.63
N GLU A 32 -8.12 -2.48 1.84
CA GLU A 32 -9.28 -2.20 2.70
C GLU A 32 -9.02 -1.01 3.64
N LYS A 33 -10.00 -0.11 3.74
CA LYS A 33 -10.06 1.01 4.70
C LYS A 33 -11.42 0.99 5.40
N SER A 34 -11.43 0.82 6.72
CA SER A 34 -12.64 0.83 7.53
C SER A 34 -12.38 1.37 8.94
N GLU A 35 -13.44 1.56 9.73
CA GLU A 35 -13.33 1.94 11.14
C GLU A 35 -12.53 0.91 11.98
N ALA A 36 -12.46 -0.35 11.51
CA ALA A 36 -11.71 -1.41 12.17
C ALA A 36 -10.20 -1.37 11.86
N GLY A 37 -9.78 -0.58 10.88
CA GLY A 37 -8.37 -0.41 10.52
C GLY A 37 -8.13 -0.39 9.01
N VAL A 38 -6.85 -0.55 8.66
CA VAL A 38 -6.35 -0.60 7.28
C VAL A 38 -5.72 -1.93 7.00
N ARG A 39 -6.00 -2.49 5.82
CA ARG A 39 -5.31 -3.65 5.29
C ARG A 39 -4.49 -3.23 4.08
N LEU A 40 -3.22 -3.63 4.11
CA LEU A 40 -2.27 -3.44 3.03
C LEU A 40 -1.94 -4.80 2.40
N ASP A 41 -1.79 -4.82 1.09
CA ASP A 41 -1.18 -5.93 0.33
C ASP A 41 0.01 -5.40 -0.49
N LEU A 42 0.76 -6.27 -1.14
CA LEU A 42 1.81 -5.81 -2.06
C LEU A 42 1.17 -5.03 -3.20
N ALA A 43 1.73 -3.86 -3.53
CA ALA A 43 1.29 -3.14 -4.71
C ALA A 43 1.52 -4.03 -5.94
N PRO A 44 0.61 -4.02 -6.93
CA PRO A 44 0.80 -4.78 -8.14
C PRO A 44 2.08 -4.32 -8.84
N GLU A 45 2.90 -5.28 -9.27
CA GLU A 45 3.98 -4.99 -10.22
C GLU A 45 3.30 -4.55 -11.51
N VAL A 46 3.38 -3.25 -11.79
CA VAL A 46 2.99 -2.73 -13.08
C VAL A 46 3.87 -3.42 -14.13
N GLU A 47 3.29 -4.28 -14.94
CA GLU A 47 3.89 -4.58 -16.24
C GLU A 47 3.83 -3.29 -17.05
N GLU A 48 4.95 -2.86 -17.66
CA GLU A 48 5.06 -1.65 -18.47
C GLU A 48 4.25 -1.74 -19.80
N ASP A 49 2.98 -2.10 -19.69
CA ASP A 49 1.96 -2.10 -20.74
C ASP A 49 0.85 -1.11 -20.35
N TRP A 50 1.22 0.00 -19.72
CA TRP A 50 0.42 1.22 -19.82
C TRP A 50 0.52 1.66 -21.28
N GLY A 51 -0.31 1.04 -22.13
CA GLY A 51 -0.27 1.18 -23.59
C GLY A 51 -0.21 2.64 -24.06
N GLU A 52 0.49 2.82 -25.19
CA GLU A 52 0.69 4.07 -25.95
C GLU A 52 -0.45 5.10 -25.92
#